data_AF-A0A1S8TW20-F1
#
_entry.id   AF-A0A1S8TW20-F1
#
_cell.length_a   1.000
_cell.length_b   1.000
_cell.length_c   1.000
_cell.angle_alpha   90.00
_cell.angle_beta   90.00
_cell.angle_gamma   90.00
#
_symmetry.space_group_name_H-M   'P 1'
#
loop_
_entity.id
_entity.type
_entity.pdbx_description
1 polymer ?
#
loop_
_entity_poly.entity_id
_entity_poly.type
_entity_poly.pdbx_seq_one_letter_code
_entity_poly.pdbx_strand_id
1 'polypeptide(L)'
;MGEIKNKFELYRDRVCKIENKNIEIENLIINGVNENDEEIQKLQLDIKKLELENKKIDNILKLLPEKDYKVISLIYIQGKEKNKVARELDRTKRQINYSINKALTRISKGL
;
A
#
# COMPACT_ATOMS: atom_id res chain seq x y z
N MET A 1 11.33 -12.75 -6.78
CA MET A 1 10.62 -12.43 -5.51
C MET A 1 11.03 -11.10 -4.88
N GLY A 2 12.30 -10.67 -4.97
CA GLY A 2 12.75 -9.38 -4.41
C GLY A 2 12.02 -8.17 -4.99
N GLU A 3 11.79 -8.15 -6.30
CA GLU A 3 11.10 -7.04 -6.98
C GLU A 3 9.68 -6.77 -6.48
N ILE A 4 8.91 -7.81 -6.17
CA ILE A 4 7.54 -7.64 -5.68
C ILE A 4 7.52 -7.14 -4.23
N LYS A 5 8.46 -7.60 -3.39
CA LYS A 5 8.60 -7.09 -2.03
C LYS A 5 8.96 -5.60 -2.04
N ASN A 6 9.87 -5.19 -2.92
CA ASN A 6 10.22 -3.79 -3.13
C ASN A 6 8.99 -2.96 -3.56
N LYS A 7 8.12 -3.50 -4.43
CA LYS A 7 6.85 -2.82 -4.78
C LYS A 7 5.95 -2.56 -3.56
N PHE A 8 5.89 -3.47 -2.59
CA PHE A 8 5.12 -3.26 -1.36
C PHE A 8 5.78 -2.31 -0.37
N GLU A 9 7.11 -2.26 -0.32
CA GLU A 9 7.84 -1.24 0.44
C GLU A 9 7.56 0.15 -0.14
N LEU A 10 7.72 0.31 -1.45
CA LEU A 10 7.38 1.54 -2.16
C LEU A 10 5.91 1.93 -1.98
N TYR A 11 4.99 0.96 -1.92
CA TYR A 11 3.59 1.25 -1.62
C TYR A 11 3.44 1.98 -0.28
N ARG A 12 4.04 1.43 0.78
CA ARG A 12 3.97 2.02 2.12
C ARG A 12 4.65 3.38 2.18
N ASP A 13 5.81 3.53 1.54
CA ASP A 13 6.50 4.81 1.46
C ASP A 13 5.63 5.87 0.76
N ARG A 14 4.91 5.49 -0.29
CA ARG A 14 3.98 6.40 -0.99
C ARG A 14 2.80 6.78 -0.11
N VAL A 15 2.26 5.86 0.69
CA VAL A 15 1.19 6.18 1.66
C VAL A 15 1.67 7.25 2.64
N CYS A 16 2.85 7.07 3.24
CA CYS A 16 3.44 8.07 4.12
C CYS A 16 3.69 9.40 3.41
N LYS A 17 4.18 9.39 2.17
CA LYS A 17 4.41 10.61 1.38
C LYS A 17 3.11 11.35 1.05
N ILE A 18 2.03 10.63 0.76
CA ILE A 18 0.71 11.23 0.52
C ILE A 18 0.23 11.91 1.80
N GLU A 19 0.33 11.23 2.95
CA GLU A 19 -0.10 11.77 4.24
C GLU A 19 0.71 13.03 4.61
N ASN A 20 2.03 13.01 4.45
CA ASN A 20 2.87 14.18 4.69
C ASN A 20 2.49 15.37 3.79
N LYS A 21 2.18 15.12 2.50
CA LYS A 21 1.75 16.18 1.57
C LYS A 21 0.37 16.72 1.92
N ASN A 22 -0.54 15.90 2.43
CA ASN A 22 -1.83 16.36 2.92
C ASN A 22 -1.65 17.29 4.13
N ILE A 23 -0.80 16.92 5.09
CA ILE A 23 -0.45 17.76 6.25
C ILE A 23 0.18 19.08 5.79
N GLU A 24 1.04 19.05 4.76
CA GLU A 24 1.65 20.25 4.18
C GLU A 24 0.59 21.19 3.58
N ILE A 25 -0.36 20.66 2.80
CA ILE A 25 -1.49 21.44 2.28
C ILE A 25 -2.31 22.04 3.42
N GLU A 26 -2.65 21.25 4.45
CA GLU A 26 -3.41 21.74 5.61
C GLU A 26 -2.67 22.89 6.32
N ASN A 27 -1.36 22.78 6.51
CA ASN A 27 -0.55 23.83 7.12
C ASN A 27 -0.52 25.11 6.26
N LEU A 28 -0.41 24.99 4.94
CA LEU A 28 -0.45 26.14 4.03
C LEU A 28 -1.80 26.86 4.12
N ILE A 29 -2.91 26.10 4.14
CA ILE A 29 -4.26 26.65 4.28
C ILE A 29 -4.42 27.37 5.63
N ILE A 30 -3.96 26.76 6.72
CA ILE A 30 -4.00 27.37 8.07
C ILE A 30 -3.20 28.68 8.10
N ASN A 31 -2.09 28.76 7.38
CA ASN A 31 -1.25 29.94 7.27
C ASN A 31 -1.80 31.01 6.29
N GLY A 32 -3.00 30.79 5.72
CA GLY A 32 -3.70 31.77 4.89
C GLY A 32 -3.44 31.66 3.39
N VAL A 33 -2.80 30.59 2.93
CA VAL A 33 -2.65 30.29 1.49
C VAL A 33 -4.00 29.84 0.92
N ASN A 34 -4.37 30.36 -0.24
CA ASN A 34 -5.62 30.00 -0.91
C ASN A 34 -5.53 28.56 -1.45
N GLU A 35 -6.59 27.75 -1.31
CA GLU A 35 -6.66 26.39 -1.85
C GLU A 35 -6.37 26.31 -3.37
N ASN A 36 -6.62 27.40 -4.10
CA ASN A 36 -6.35 27.49 -5.53
C ASN A 36 -4.92 27.94 -5.87
N ASP A 37 -4.06 28.14 -4.87
CA ASP A 37 -2.66 28.52 -5.07
C ASP A 37 -1.91 27.45 -5.89
N GLU A 38 -0.99 27.90 -6.74
CA GLU A 38 -0.19 27.01 -7.59
C GLU A 38 0.59 25.96 -6.79
N GLU A 39 1.06 26.32 -5.60
CA GLU A 39 1.80 25.41 -4.71
C GLU A 39 0.91 24.27 -4.21
N ILE A 40 -0.30 24.60 -3.74
CA ILE A 40 -1.29 23.61 -3.31
C ILE A 40 -1.71 22.72 -4.49
N GLN A 41 -1.94 23.29 -5.68
CA GLN A 41 -2.28 22.51 -6.87
C GLN A 41 -1.16 21.53 -7.27
N LYS A 42 0.11 21.94 -7.16
CA LYS A 42 1.26 21.05 -7.41
C LYS A 42 1.29 19.89 -6.41
N LEU A 43 1.11 20.16 -5.12
CA LEU A 43 1.06 19.13 -4.09
C LEU A 43 -0.09 18.13 -4.34
N GLN A 44 -1.29 18.64 -4.68
CA GLN A 44 -2.45 17.80 -5.03
C GLN A 44 -2.20 16.94 -6.27
N LEU A 45 -1.58 17.49 -7.32
CA LEU A 45 -1.23 16.72 -8.52
C LEU A 45 -0.25 15.60 -8.21
N ASP A 46 0.73 15.87 -7.35
CA ASP A 46 1.67 14.84 -6.95
C ASP A 46 1.04 13.77 -6.06
N ILE A 47 0.14 14.14 -5.14
CA ILE A 47 -0.67 13.18 -4.38
C ILE A 47 -1.40 12.25 -5.35
N LYS A 48 -2.11 12.81 -6.35
CA LYS A 48 -2.83 12.02 -7.36
C LYS A 48 -1.92 11.06 -8.12
N LYS A 49 -0.69 11.46 -8.47
CA LYS A 49 0.28 10.55 -9.12
C LYS A 49 0.66 9.39 -8.19
N LEU A 50 0.93 9.67 -6.92
CA LEU A 50 1.28 8.64 -5.93
C LEU A 50 0.10 7.68 -5.69
N GLU A 51 -1.12 8.20 -5.59
CA GLU A 51 -2.34 7.41 -5.46
C GLU A 51 -2.57 6.50 -6.67
N LEU A 52 -2.35 6.99 -7.89
CA LEU A 52 -2.47 6.19 -9.11
C LEU A 52 -1.47 5.02 -9.13
N GLU A 53 -0.24 5.26 -8.67
CA GLU A 53 0.77 4.21 -8.55
C GLU A 53 0.38 3.14 -7.51
N ASN A 54 -0.18 3.55 -6.37
CA ASN A 54 -0.68 2.62 -5.36
C ASN A 54 -1.93 1.86 -5.84
N LYS A 55 -2.82 2.52 -6.57
CA LYS A 55 -4.02 1.92 -7.16
C LYS A 55 -3.68 0.79 -8.13
N LYS A 56 -2.57 0.88 -8.88
CA LYS A 56 -2.09 -0.23 -9.72
C LYS A 56 -1.79 -1.48 -8.89
N ILE A 57 -1.16 -1.31 -7.71
CA ILE A 57 -0.86 -2.41 -6.80
C ILE A 57 -2.14 -2.97 -6.20
N ASP A 58 -3.06 -2.10 -5.76
CA ASP A 58 -4.35 -2.53 -5.20
C ASP A 58 -5.16 -3.35 -6.20
N ASN A 59 -5.16 -2.95 -7.48
CA ASN A 59 -5.84 -3.69 -8.54
C ASN A 59 -5.25 -5.09 -8.73
N ILE A 60 -3.92 -5.24 -8.71
CA ILE A 60 -3.26 -6.55 -8.78
C ILE A 60 -3.64 -7.40 -7.56
N LEU A 61 -3.65 -6.81 -6.37
CA LEU A 61 -4.01 -7.50 -5.13
C LEU A 61 -5.47 -7.99 -5.14
N LYS A 62 -6.39 -7.21 -5.70
CA LYS A 62 -7.82 -7.58 -5.81
C LYS A 62 -8.07 -8.81 -6.70
N LEU A 63 -7.12 -9.15 -7.58
CA LEU A 63 -7.21 -10.35 -8.42
C LEU A 63 -6.79 -11.63 -7.68
N LEU A 64 -6.18 -11.50 -6.50
CA LEU A 64 -5.89 -12.65 -5.65
C LEU A 64 -7.17 -13.21 -5.03
N PRO A 65 -7.24 -14.52 -4.76
CA PRO A 65 -8.29 -15.08 -3.94
C PRO A 65 -8.33 -14.37 -2.59
N GLU A 66 -9.54 -14.16 -2.06
CA GLU A 66 -9.76 -13.43 -0.80
C GLU A 66 -8.86 -13.92 0.35
N LYS A 67 -8.69 -15.25 0.45
CA LYS A 67 -7.84 -15.89 1.46
C LYS A 67 -6.36 -15.49 1.38
N ASP A 68 -5.86 -15.26 0.17
CA ASP A 68 -4.48 -14.88 -0.11
C ASP A 68 -4.33 -13.35 -0.04
N TYR A 69 -5.29 -12.61 -0.58
CA TYR A 69 -5.40 -11.15 -0.47
C TYR A 69 -5.34 -10.69 0.99
N LYS A 70 -6.15 -11.30 1.87
CA LYS A 70 -6.21 -10.92 3.28
C LYS A 70 -4.86 -11.09 3.97
N VAL A 71 -4.14 -12.17 3.68
CA VAL A 71 -2.80 -12.41 4.24
C VAL A 71 -1.80 -11.36 3.71
N ILE A 72 -1.81 -11.08 2.41
CA ILE A 72 -0.89 -10.11 1.80
C ILE A 72 -1.19 -8.69 2.31
N SER A 73 -2.45 -8.28 2.36
CA SER A 73 -2.86 -6.95 2.83
C SER A 73 -2.42 -6.71 4.27
N LEU A 74 -2.71 -7.63 5.19
CA LEU A 74 -2.32 -7.48 6.60
C LEU A 74 -0.80 -7.37 6.78
N ILE A 75 -0.01 -8.13 6.00
CA ILE A 75 1.44 -8.17 6.18
C ILE A 75 2.15 -7.03 5.44
N TYR A 76 1.82 -6.85 4.16
CA TYR A 76 2.60 -5.99 3.27
C TYR A 76 2.02 -4.59 3.12
N ILE A 77 0.71 -4.41 3.31
CA ILE A 77 0.07 -3.10 3.28
C ILE A 77 0.02 -2.51 4.69
N GLN A 78 -0.50 -3.27 5.65
CA GLN A 78 -0.62 -2.81 7.03
C GLN A 78 0.64 -3.04 7.88
N GLY A 79 1.65 -3.73 7.36
CA GLY A 79 2.92 -3.94 8.07
C GLY A 79 2.83 -4.88 9.28
N LYS A 80 1.76 -5.67 9.43
CA LYS A 80 1.62 -6.57 10.58
C LYS A 80 2.61 -7.73 10.51
N GLU A 81 3.13 -8.13 11.66
CA GLU A 81 3.97 -9.31 11.76
C GLU A 81 3.21 -10.59 11.41
N LYS A 82 3.89 -11.52 10.71
CA LYS A 82 3.34 -12.83 10.34
C LYS A 82 2.73 -13.60 11.51
N ASN A 83 3.33 -13.49 12.70
CA ASN A 83 2.84 -14.17 13.91
C ASN A 83 1.51 -13.61 14.40
N LYS A 84 1.33 -12.28 14.33
CA LYS A 84 0.07 -11.61 14.70
C LYS A 84 -1.01 -11.97 13.68
N VAL A 85 -0.69 -11.92 12.40
CA VAL A 85 -1.61 -12.29 11.31
C VAL A 85 -2.02 -13.77 11.39
N ALA A 86 -1.11 -14.66 11.75
CA ALA A 86 -1.41 -16.08 11.97
C ALA A 86 -2.48 -16.26 13.06
N ARG A 87 -2.34 -15.56 14.19
CA ARG A 87 -3.34 -15.58 15.28
C ARG A 87 -4.66 -14.95 14.87
N GLU A 88 -4.63 -13.79 14.23
CA GLU A 88 -5.82 -13.04 13.79
C GLU A 88 -6.66 -13.82 12.77
N LEU A 89 -6.02 -14.63 11.93
CA LEU A 89 -6.69 -15.42 10.90
C LEU A 89 -6.97 -16.87 11.32
N ASP A 90 -6.66 -17.25 12.56
CA ASP A 90 -6.70 -18.62 13.06
C ASP A 90 -6.00 -19.62 12.11
N ARG A 91 -4.75 -19.29 11.75
CA ARG A 91 -3.92 -20.07 10.82
C ARG A 91 -2.54 -20.34 11.41
N THR A 92 -1.93 -21.43 10.99
CA THR A 92 -0.53 -21.73 11.32
C THR A 92 0.44 -20.82 10.55
N LYS A 93 1.64 -20.58 11.11
CA LYS A 93 2.72 -19.87 10.39
C LYS A 93 3.03 -20.50 9.02
N ARG A 94 2.91 -21.83 8.92
CA ARG A 94 3.11 -22.58 7.67
C ARG A 94 2.06 -22.21 6.62
N GLN A 95 0.79 -22.15 6.99
CA GLN A 95 -0.30 -21.72 6.11
C GLN A 95 -0.16 -20.25 5.68
N ILE A 96 0.27 -19.37 6.59
CA ILE A 96 0.58 -17.97 6.27
C ILE A 96 1.70 -17.90 5.23
N ASN A 97 2.83 -18.57 5.47
CA ASN A 97 3.95 -18.58 4.51
C ASN A 97 3.55 -19.19 3.17
N TYR A 98 2.74 -20.26 3.16
CA TYR A 98 2.22 -20.85 1.93
C TYR A 98 1.36 -19.84 1.15
N SER A 99 0.44 -19.14 1.83
CA SER A 99 -0.43 -18.13 1.20
C SER A 99 0.41 -16.99 0.60
N ILE A 100 1.43 -16.53 1.32
CA ILE A 100 2.36 -15.50 0.83
C ILE A 100 3.10 -15.99 -0.42
N ASN A 101 3.74 -17.16 -0.35
CA ASN A 101 4.52 -17.68 -1.47
C ASN A 101 3.62 -17.88 -2.69
N LYS A 102 2.43 -18.45 -2.50
CA LYS A 102 1.45 -18.65 -3.56
C LYS A 102 1.04 -17.31 -4.19
N ALA A 103 0.66 -16.32 -3.40
CA ALA A 103 0.27 -15.00 -3.89
C ALA A 103 1.40 -14.29 -4.64
N LEU A 104 2.63 -14.32 -4.12
CA LEU A 104 3.78 -13.70 -4.76
C LEU A 104 4.15 -14.40 -6.08
N THR A 105 4.08 -15.73 -6.13
CA THR A 105 4.29 -16.48 -7.38
C THR A 105 3.23 -16.11 -8.41
N ARG A 106 1.97 -16.01 -8.00
CA ARG A 106 0.87 -15.56 -8.84
C ARG A 106 1.16 -14.19 -9.44
N ILE A 107 1.35 -13.18 -8.59
CA ILE A 107 1.69 -11.82 -9.03
C ILE A 107 2.90 -11.80 -9.97
N SER A 108 3.94 -12.59 -9.69
CA SER A 108 5.15 -12.64 -10.54
C SER A 108 4.91 -13.20 -11.94
N LYS A 109 3.92 -14.08 -12.10
CA LYS A 109 3.55 -14.67 -13.38
C LYS A 109 2.57 -13.80 -14.17
N GLY A 110 2.24 -12.62 -13.65
CA GLY A 110 1.13 -11.82 -14.16
C GLY A 110 -0.23 -12.37 -13.74
N LEU A 111 -0.24 -13.29 -12.75
CA LEU A 111 -1.31 -13.93 -11.95
C LEU A 111 -1.18 -15.46 -11.86
#